data_AF-A0A7C1GKU4-F1
#
_entry.id   AF-A0A7C1GKU4-F1
#
_cell.length_a   1.000
_cell.length_b   1.000
_cell.length_c   1.000
_cell.angle_alpha   90.00
_cell.angle_beta   90.00
_cell.angle_gamma   90.00
#
_symmetry.space_group_name_H-M   'P 1'
#
loop_
_entity.id
_entity.type
_entity.pdbx_description
1 polymer ?
#
loop_
_entity_poly.entity_id
_entity_poly.type
_entity_poly.pdbx_seq_one_letter_code
_entity_poly.pdbx_strand_id
1 'polypeptide(L)' 'RWPNAEIYIFGSTVKGNYTATSDIDILIVLDDRPDREEEYMVKAEVYAQIDAPIELHVASRSEFEKWYKKFIGEDLVRI' A
#
# COMPACT_ATOMS: atom_id res chain seq x y z
N ARG A 1 -4.81 7.99 13.47
CA ARG A 1 -5.48 9.07 12.70
C ARG A 1 -6.44 8.52 11.65
N TRP A 2 -6.17 7.35 11.08
CA TRP A 2 -7.06 6.68 10.12
C TRP A 2 -7.63 5.39 10.74
N PRO A 3 -8.75 5.45 11.49
CA PRO A 3 -9.26 4.30 12.23
C PRO A 3 -9.80 3.17 11.33
N ASN A 4 -10.16 3.49 10.08
CA ASN A 4 -10.72 2.56 9.11
C ASN A 4 -9.75 2.24 7.96
N ALA A 5 -8.47 2.61 8.10
CA ALA A 5 -7.47 2.31 7.08
C ALA A 5 -7.34 0.80 6.89
N GLU A 6 -7.33 0.36 5.63
CA GLU A 6 -7.08 -1.03 5.28
C GLU A 6 -5.69 -1.13 4.68
N ILE A 7 -4.92 -2.13 5.12
CA ILE A 7 -3.55 -2.31 4.66
C ILE A 7 -3.48 -3.62 3.89
N TYR A 8 -2.82 -3.53 2.74
CA TYR A 8 -2.62 -4.66 1.86
C TYR A 8 -1.15 -4.77 1.48
N ILE A 9 -0.67 -5.99 1.34
CA ILE A 9 0.63 -6.31 0.77
C ILE A 9 0.42 -6.99 -0.58
N PHE A 10 1.22 -6.61 -1.56
CA PHE A 10 1.28 -7.21 -2.87
C PHE A 10 2.73 -7.11 -3.42
N GLY A 11 2.94 -7.51 -4.68
CA GLY A 11 4.26 -7.46 -5.31
C GLY A 11 4.97 -8.81 -5.38
N SER A 12 6.13 -8.82 -6.04
CA SER A 12 6.83 -10.05 -6.47
C SER A 12 7.30 -10.96 -5.32
N THR A 13 7.46 -10.41 -4.12
CA THR A 13 7.86 -11.16 -2.91
C THR A 13 6.74 -12.01 -2.33
N VAL A 14 5.46 -11.68 -2.58
CA VAL A 14 4.34 -12.57 -2.24
C VAL A 14 4.43 -13.90 -3.02
N LYS A 15 5.18 -13.92 -4.13
CA LYS A 15 5.39 -15.08 -5.01
C LYS A 15 6.82 -15.65 -5.02
N GLY A 16 7.73 -15.14 -4.19
CA GLY A 16 9.09 -15.69 -4.04
C GLY A 16 10.06 -15.42 -5.19
N ASN A 17 9.79 -14.43 -6.07
CA ASN A 17 10.69 -14.04 -7.15
C ASN A 17 11.25 -12.63 -6.92
N TYR A 18 12.57 -12.54 -6.78
CA TYR A 18 13.30 -11.31 -6.42
C TYR A 18 13.61 -10.44 -7.63
N THR A 19 13.35 -9.14 -7.55
CA THR A 19 13.89 -8.10 -8.44
C THR A 19 14.26 -6.87 -7.60
N ALA A 20 15.50 -6.41 -7.79
CA ALA A 20 16.33 -5.79 -6.76
C ALA A 20 16.11 -4.29 -6.45
N THR A 21 14.88 -3.76 -6.55
CA THR A 21 14.65 -2.31 -6.30
C THR A 21 13.59 -1.98 -5.25
N SER A 22 12.56 -2.81 -5.08
CA SER A 22 11.63 -2.80 -3.95
C SER A 22 11.13 -4.24 -3.78
N ASP A 23 11.30 -4.81 -2.58
CA ASP A 23 10.90 -6.19 -2.34
C ASP A 23 9.42 -6.25 -1.89
N ILE A 24 8.83 -5.19 -1.34
CA ILE A 24 7.49 -5.27 -0.73
C ILE A 24 6.65 -4.05 -1.11
N ASP A 25 5.59 -4.25 -1.88
CA ASP A 25 4.60 -3.22 -2.19
C ASP A 25 3.48 -3.24 -1.13
N ILE A 26 3.23 -2.08 -0.53
CA ILE A 26 2.20 -1.89 0.49
C ILE A 26 1.18 -0.88 -0.03
N LEU A 27 -0.10 -1.26 -0.01
CA LEU A 27 -1.22 -0.38 -0.32
C LEU A 27 -1.99 -0.06 0.96
N ILE A 28 -2.11 1.22 1.26
CA ILE A 28 -2.92 1.75 2.36
C ILE A 28 -4.17 2.38 1.74
N VAL A 29 -5.33 1.85 2.09
CA VAL A 29 -6.63 2.31 1.61
C VAL A 29 -7.31 3.13 2.70
N LEU A 30 -7.55 4.41 2.41
CA LEU A 30 -8.27 5.33 3.26
C LEU A 30 -9.72 5.49 2.79
N ASP A 31 -10.60 5.94 3.68
CA ASP A 31 -12.02 6.14 3.36
C ASP A 31 -12.20 7.14 2.20
N ASP A 32 -11.52 8.29 2.32
CA ASP A 32 -11.51 9.36 1.33
C ASP A 32 -10.16 9.43 0.60
N ARG A 33 -10.13 10.18 -0.50
CA ARG A 33 -8.89 10.44 -1.23
C ARG A 33 -8.03 11.41 -0.42
N PRO A 34 -6.82 10.99 0.02
CA PRO A 34 -5.95 11.90 0.73
C PRO A 34 -5.49 13.02 -0.20
N ASP A 35 -5.31 14.21 0.37
CA ASP A 35 -4.51 15.22 -0.28
C ASP A 35 -3.01 14.87 -0.20
N ARG A 36 -2.17 15.69 -0.82
CA ARG A 36 -0.72 15.43 -0.84
C ARG A 36 -0.11 15.45 0.55
N GLU A 37 -0.55 16.34 1.43
CA GLU A 37 0.01 16.47 2.77
C GLU A 37 -0.33 15.24 3.61
N GLU A 38 -1.59 14.80 3.54
CA GLU A 38 -2.04 13.58 4.20
C GLU A 38 -1.32 12.34 3.65
N GLU A 39 -1.15 12.22 2.33
CA GLU A 39 -0.38 11.14 1.72
C GLU A 39 1.07 11.11 2.24
N TYR A 40 1.74 12.27 2.32
CA TYR A 40 3.10 12.35 2.86
C TYR A 40 3.17 11.98 4.34
N MET A 41 2.19 12.42 5.14
CA MET A 41 2.12 12.06 6.56
C MET A 41 1.96 10.56 6.76
N VAL A 42 1.03 9.92 6.04
CA VAL A 42 0.84 8.46 6.08
C VAL A 42 2.15 7.74 5.75
N LYS A 43 2.79 8.13 4.63
CA LYS A 43 4.05 7.51 4.20
C LYS A 43 5.15 7.69 5.23
N ALA A 44 5.30 8.88 5.80
CA ALA A 44 6.32 9.16 6.80
C ALA A 44 6.10 8.35 8.10
N GLU A 45 4.86 8.22 8.57
CA GLU A 45 4.54 7.41 9.76
C GLU A 45 4.91 5.93 9.57
N VAL A 46 4.71 5.39 8.36
CA VAL A 46 5.02 4.00 8.05
C VAL A 46 6.52 3.79 7.85
N TYR A 47 7.20 4.65 7.08
CA TYR A 47 8.65 4.59 6.91
C TYR A 47 9.42 4.77 8.23
N ALA A 48 8.85 5.49 9.20
CA ALA A 48 9.46 5.62 10.51
C ALA A 48 9.42 4.32 11.35
N GLN A 49 8.59 3.35 10.98
CA GLN A 49 8.40 2.10 11.73
C GLN A 49 8.95 0.86 11.02
N ILE A 50 9.24 0.95 9.72
CA ILE A 50 9.66 -0.17 8.89
C ILE A 50 11.09 0.08 8.39
N ASP A 51 12.01 -0.80 8.77
CA ASP A 51 13.40 -0.83 8.28
C ASP A 51 13.54 -1.90 7.19
N ALA A 52 12.86 -1.69 6.06
CA ALA A 52 12.87 -2.58 4.90
C ALA A 52 12.64 -1.78 3.61
N PRO A 53 13.12 -2.27 2.45
CA PRO A 53 12.90 -1.62 1.15
C PRO A 53 11.45 -1.83 0.68
N ILE A 54 10.55 -0.94 1.14
CA ILE A 54 9.13 -0.94 0.80
C ILE A 54 8.76 0.17 -0.18
N GLU A 55 7.79 -0.12 -1.04
CA GLU A 55 7.08 0.89 -1.85
C GLU A 55 5.68 1.10 -1.27
N LEU A 56 5.36 2.36 -0.93
CA LEU A 56 4.07 2.72 -0.34
C LEU A 56 3.14 3.40 -1.35
N HIS A 57 1.97 2.81 -1.50
CA HIS A 57 0.83 3.42 -2.20
C HIS A 57 -0.24 3.80 -1.19
N VAL A 58 -0.81 4.99 -1.33
CA VAL A 58 -1.97 5.42 -0.56
C VAL A 58 -3.09 5.72 -1.55
N ALA A 59 -4.28 5.15 -1.30
CA ALA A 59 -5.41 5.27 -2.21
C ALA A 59 -6.71 5.45 -1.42
N SER A 60 -7.72 6.05 -2.06
CA SER A 60 -9.09 6.00 -1.55
C SER A 60 -9.71 4.61 -1.74
N ARG A 61 -10.78 4.30 -0.98
CA ARG A 61 -11.62 3.12 -1.23
C ARG A 61 -12.10 3.03 -2.68
N SER A 62 -12.42 4.17 -3.29
CA SER A 62 -12.85 4.20 -4.69
C SER A 62 -11.72 3.79 -5.65
N GLU A 63 -10.49 4.27 -5.44
CA GLU A 63 -9.34 3.92 -6.28
C GLU A 63 -8.95 2.45 -6.09
N PHE A 64 -9.06 1.95 -4.86
CA PHE A 64 -8.86 0.54 -4.55
C PHE A 64 -9.78 -0.37 -5.35
N GLU A 65 -11.10 -0.18 -5.24
CA GLU A 65 -12.10 -1.03 -5.90
C GLU A 65 -12.10 -0.89 -7.43
N LYS A 66 -11.81 0.31 -7.95
CA LYS A 66 -11.85 0.56 -9.40
C LYS A 66 -10.58 0.11 -10.12
N TRP A 67 -9.41 0.21 -9.47
CA TRP A 67 -8.12 0.02 -10.11
C TRP A 67 -7.27 -1.04 -9.41
N TYR A 68 -6.79 -0.79 -8.19
CA TYR A 68 -5.81 -1.66 -7.52
C TYR A 68 -6.28 -3.11 -7.39
N LYS A 69 -7.52 -3.33 -6.93
CA LYS A 69 -8.07 -4.67 -6.76
C LYS A 69 -8.14 -5.48 -8.06
N LYS A 70 -8.42 -4.81 -9.18
CA LYS A 70 -8.46 -5.43 -10.52
C LYS A 70 -7.07 -5.63 -11.11
N PHE A 71 -6.17 -4.69 -10.83
CA PHE A 71 -4.80 -4.70 -11.34
C PHE A 71 -3.94 -5.76 -10.63
N ILE A 72 -4.04 -5.84 -9.30
CA ILE A 72 -3.28 -6.79 -8.47
C ILE A 72 -3.92 -8.19 -8.50
N GLY A 73 -5.26 -8.26 -8.45
CA GLY A 73 -5.99 -9.52 -8.50
C GLY A 73 -5.74 -10.39 -7.27
N GLU A 74 -5.42 -11.67 -7.49
CA GLU A 74 -5.28 -12.69 -6.44
C GLU A 74 -4.02 -12.51 -5.57
N ASP A 75 -3.10 -11.64 -5.98
CA ASP A 75 -1.83 -11.40 -5.27
C ASP A 75 -1.99 -10.40 -4.11
N LEU A 76 -3.20 -9.90 -3.90
CA LEU A 76 -3.52 -8.93 -2.87
C LEU A 76 -3.80 -9.64 -1.53
N VAL A 77 -2.93 -9.42 -0.55
CA VAL A 77 -3.09 -9.96 0.81
C VAL A 77 -3.46 -8.83 1.76
N ARG A 78 -4.59 -8.95 2.45
CA ARG A 78 -4.99 -8.00 3.52
C ARG A 78 -4.30 -8.39 4.83
N ILE A 79 -3.80 -7.39 5.56
CA ILE A 79 -3.21 -7.56 6.91
C ILE A 79 -3.98 -6.76 7.97
#